data_AF-A0A521DE81-F1
#
_entry.id   AF-A0A521DE81-F1
#
_cell.length_a   1.000
_cell.length_b   1.000
_cell.length_c   1.000
_cell.angle_alpha   90.00
_cell.angle_beta   90.00
_cell.angle_gamma   90.00
#
_symmetry.space_group_name_H-M   'P 1'
#
loop_
_entity.id
_entity.type
_entity.pdbx_description
1 polymer ?
#
loop_
_entity_poly.entity_id
_entity_poly.type
_entity_poly.pdbx_seq_one_letter_code
_entity_poly.pdbx_strand_id
1 'polypeptide(L)'
;MIIEQIYSNNQSHTAYYIESDGEAAVIDPFIDADLCLKKAKTNKACIKYVFGTHFNANNYDGQFNLAAKTGATVILGPNTKPNFKTRIALDGSVFKLGDIIIKFLQIPGPVSERIAFLLIDKDGHQQAIFQPKE
;
A
#
# COMPACT_ATOMS: atom_id res chain seq x y z
N MET A 1 -2.50 -8.82 14.06
CA MET A 1 -2.16 -8.53 12.66
C MET A 1 -3.22 -9.15 11.76
N ILE A 2 -3.75 -8.38 10.81
CA ILE A 2 -4.71 -8.82 9.79
C ILE A 2 -4.08 -8.55 8.42
N ILE A 3 -4.20 -9.50 7.50
CA ILE A 3 -3.87 -9.33 6.09
C ILE A 3 -5.07 -9.85 5.30
N GLU A 4 -5.67 -9.00 4.48
CA GLU A 4 -6.85 -9.35 3.70
C GLU A 4 -6.70 -8.88 2.26
N GLN A 5 -6.97 -9.80 1.34
CA GLN A 5 -7.09 -9.46 -0.07
C GLN A 5 -8.47 -8.84 -0.31
N ILE A 6 -8.50 -7.65 -0.90
CA ILE A 6 -9.73 -6.96 -1.28
C ILE A 6 -10.01 -7.29 -2.75
N TYR A 7 -11.22 -7.77 -3.01
CA TYR A 7 -11.69 -8.11 -4.34
C TYR A 7 -12.71 -7.07 -4.82
N SER A 8 -12.59 -6.68 -6.09
CA SER A 8 -13.57 -5.85 -6.78
C SER A 8 -14.02 -6.57 -8.04
N ASN A 9 -15.33 -6.62 -8.29
CA ASN A 9 -15.89 -7.27 -9.48
C ASN A 9 -15.56 -6.52 -10.78
N ASN A 10 -15.07 -5.28 -10.67
CA ASN A 10 -14.91 -4.36 -11.80
C ASN A 10 -13.45 -3.99 -12.09
N GLN A 11 -12.48 -4.51 -11.31
CA GLN A 11 -11.07 -4.18 -11.46
C GLN A 11 -10.23 -5.46 -11.43
N SER A 12 -9.28 -5.58 -12.36
CA SER A 12 -8.49 -6.79 -12.59
C SER A 12 -7.22 -6.90 -11.75
N HIS A 13 -6.87 -5.85 -10.98
CA HIS A 13 -5.74 -5.89 -10.05
C HIS A 13 -6.17 -6.35 -8.66
N THR A 14 -5.20 -6.58 -7.80
CA THR A 14 -5.43 -7.03 -6.42
C THR A 14 -5.04 -5.94 -5.45
N ALA A 15 -5.97 -5.53 -4.61
CA ALA A 15 -5.72 -4.64 -3.49
C ALA A 15 -5.56 -5.45 -2.21
N TYR A 16 -4.72 -4.98 -1.28
CA TYR A 16 -4.53 -5.63 0.03
C TYR A 16 -4.75 -4.64 1.16
N TYR A 17 -5.48 -5.07 2.19
CA TYR A 17 -5.67 -4.36 3.45
C TYR A 17 -4.85 -5.05 4.53
N ILE A 18 -3.99 -4.28 5.21
CA ILE A 18 -3.09 -4.76 6.26
C ILE A 18 -3.36 -3.94 7.52
N GLU A 19 -3.48 -4.59 8.66
CA GLU A 19 -3.76 -3.91 9.93
C GLU A 19 -2.98 -4.49 11.09
N SER A 20 -2.48 -3.61 11.95
CA SER A 20 -1.93 -3.97 13.25
C SER A 20 -2.16 -2.85 14.25
N ASP A 21 -2.64 -3.22 15.45
CA ASP A 21 -2.83 -2.31 16.58
C ASP A 21 -3.59 -1.01 16.24
N GLY A 22 -4.71 -1.15 15.53
CA GLY A 22 -5.54 0.00 15.14
C GLY A 22 -4.93 0.90 14.05
N GLU A 23 -3.76 0.56 13.49
CA GLU A 23 -3.21 1.19 12.30
C GLU A 23 -3.38 0.29 11.08
N ALA A 24 -3.77 0.87 9.95
CA ALA A 24 -3.95 0.15 8.70
C ALA A 24 -3.12 0.74 7.55
N ALA A 25 -2.74 -0.13 6.62
CA ALA A 25 -2.16 0.21 5.34
C ALA A 25 -2.92 -0.48 4.22
N VAL A 26 -2.97 0.17 3.06
CA VAL A 26 -3.57 -0.41 1.85
C VAL A 26 -2.55 -0.43 0.72
N ILE A 27 -2.41 -1.57 0.05
CA ILE A 27 -1.54 -1.74 -1.12
C ILE A 27 -2.42 -1.81 -2.36
N ASP A 28 -2.08 -0.99 -3.36
CA ASP A 28 -2.78 -0.88 -4.65
C ASP A 28 -4.30 -0.78 -4.49
N PRO A 29 -4.82 0.23 -3.77
CA PRO A 29 -6.26 0.39 -3.61
C PRO A 29 -6.97 0.57 -4.94
N PHE A 30 -8.15 -0.02 -5.04
CA PHE A 30 -9.11 0.28 -6.09
C PHE A 30 -9.51 1.77 -6.06
N ILE A 31 -9.92 2.30 -7.22
CA ILE A 31 -10.51 3.65 -7.33
C ILE A 31 -11.67 3.84 -6.33
N ASP A 32 -12.49 2.81 -6.19
CA ASP A 32 -13.51 2.74 -5.16
C ASP A 32 -12.87 2.40 -3.80
N ALA A 33 -12.61 3.45 -3.03
CA ALA A 33 -12.04 3.39 -1.70
C ALA A 33 -13.00 2.80 -0.63
N ASP A 34 -14.29 2.64 -0.92
CA ASP A 34 -15.31 2.40 0.10
C ASP A 34 -15.14 1.03 0.77
N LEU A 35 -14.63 0.03 0.06
CA LEU A 35 -14.31 -1.28 0.63
C LEU A 35 -13.27 -1.16 1.75
N CYS A 36 -12.18 -0.42 1.51
CA CYS A 36 -11.11 -0.21 2.49
C CYS A 36 -11.59 0.67 3.66
N LEU A 37 -12.34 1.73 3.37
CA LEU A 37 -12.88 2.65 4.39
C LEU A 37 -13.85 1.94 5.33
N LYS A 38 -14.76 1.14 4.78
CA LYS A 38 -15.71 0.36 5.57
C LYS A 38 -14.98 -0.65 6.45
N LYS A 39 -13.97 -1.33 5.91
CA LYS A 39 -13.14 -2.28 6.66
C LYS A 39 -12.45 -1.62 7.84
N ALA A 40 -11.72 -0.53 7.59
CA ALA A 40 -11.03 0.24 8.62
C ALA A 40 -12.00 0.73 9.70
N LYS A 41 -13.17 1.25 9.29
CA LYS A 41 -14.20 1.69 10.23
C LYS A 41 -14.74 0.56 11.11
N THR A 42 -15.04 -0.61 10.51
CA THR A 42 -15.51 -1.79 11.26
C THR A 42 -14.48 -2.26 12.29
N ASN A 43 -13.20 -2.23 11.92
CA ASN A 43 -12.11 -2.64 12.79
C ASN A 43 -11.63 -1.53 13.75
N LYS A 44 -12.21 -0.32 13.66
CA LYS A 44 -11.76 0.88 14.38
C LYS A 44 -10.28 1.22 14.13
N ALA A 45 -9.80 0.97 12.92
CA ALA A 45 -8.43 1.25 12.50
C ALA A 45 -8.32 2.55 11.70
N CYS A 46 -7.17 3.19 11.78
CA CYS A 46 -6.80 4.38 11.02
C CYS A 46 -5.91 4.01 9.84
N ILE A 47 -6.32 4.32 8.61
CA ILE A 47 -5.49 4.10 7.42
C ILE A 47 -4.38 5.15 7.41
N LYS A 48 -3.16 4.71 7.70
CA LYS A 48 -1.98 5.57 7.84
C LYS A 48 -1.18 5.66 6.55
N TYR A 49 -1.12 4.57 5.81
CA TYR A 49 -0.34 4.46 4.57
C TYR A 49 -1.15 3.89 3.42
N VAL A 50 -0.85 4.40 2.23
CA VAL A 50 -1.32 3.84 0.97
C VAL A 50 -0.08 3.60 0.10
N PHE A 51 0.14 2.36 -0.28
CA PHE A 51 1.31 1.93 -1.04
C PHE A 51 0.93 1.63 -2.50
N GLY A 52 1.76 2.06 -3.44
CA GLY A 52 1.66 1.66 -4.84
C GLY A 52 2.81 0.74 -5.24
N THR A 53 2.52 -0.45 -5.76
CA THR A 53 3.55 -1.38 -6.30
C THR A 53 4.00 -0.99 -7.72
N HIS A 54 3.18 -0.22 -8.42
CA HIS A 54 3.43 0.28 -9.76
C HIS A 54 2.97 1.73 -9.88
N PHE A 55 3.67 2.51 -10.71
CA PHE A 55 3.32 3.89 -11.03
C PHE A 55 2.86 3.93 -12.48
N ASN A 56 1.62 4.37 -12.71
CA ASN A 56 1.13 4.69 -14.04
C ASN A 56 0.48 6.07 -13.99
N ALA A 57 0.97 6.98 -14.84
CA ALA A 57 0.53 8.37 -14.94
C ALA A 57 -0.99 8.55 -15.01
N ASN A 58 -1.70 7.52 -15.50
CA ASN A 58 -3.13 7.53 -15.78
C ASN A 58 -3.99 6.82 -14.71
N ASN A 59 -3.40 6.17 -13.69
CA ASN A 59 -4.12 5.25 -12.78
C ASN A 59 -4.09 5.65 -11.29
N TYR A 60 -3.80 6.90 -10.95
CA TYR A 60 -3.61 7.30 -9.54
C TYR A 60 -4.86 7.44 -8.69
N ASP A 61 -6.03 7.29 -9.30
CA ASP A 61 -7.27 7.72 -8.67
C ASP A 61 -7.52 6.94 -7.37
N GLY A 62 -7.15 5.66 -7.29
CA GLY A 62 -7.32 4.87 -6.06
C GLY A 62 -6.48 5.37 -4.89
N GLN A 63 -5.17 5.56 -5.09
CA GLN A 63 -4.26 5.93 -4.00
C GLN A 63 -4.59 7.32 -3.47
N PHE A 64 -4.78 8.29 -4.36
CA PHE A 64 -5.07 9.67 -3.96
C PHE A 64 -6.49 9.85 -3.45
N ASN A 65 -7.50 9.15 -3.99
CA ASN A 65 -8.85 9.20 -3.45
C ASN A 65 -8.89 8.65 -2.01
N LEU A 66 -8.28 7.49 -1.78
CA LEU A 66 -8.21 6.91 -0.44
C LEU A 66 -7.45 7.83 0.53
N ALA A 67 -6.30 8.37 0.11
CA ALA A 67 -5.54 9.32 0.92
C ALA A 67 -6.31 10.62 1.20
N ALA A 68 -7.02 11.18 0.22
CA ALA A 68 -7.84 12.37 0.40
C ALA A 68 -8.96 12.17 1.42
N LYS A 69 -9.58 10.98 1.44
CA LYS A 69 -10.66 10.63 2.39
C LYS A 69 -10.14 10.31 3.81
N THR A 70 -8.87 9.94 3.96
CA THR A 70 -8.32 9.41 5.24
C THR A 70 -7.23 10.25 5.87
N GLY A 71 -6.56 11.12 5.08
CA GLY A 71 -5.32 11.75 5.47
C GLY A 71 -4.09 10.83 5.41
N ALA A 72 -4.22 9.62 4.87
CA ALA A 72 -3.11 8.66 4.75
C ALA A 72 -1.97 9.21 3.89
N THR A 73 -0.74 8.79 4.20
CA THR A 73 0.42 9.13 3.37
C THR A 73 0.54 8.15 2.21
N VAL A 74 0.51 8.67 0.99
CA VAL A 74 0.77 7.87 -0.22
C VAL A 74 2.28 7.65 -0.38
N ILE A 75 2.69 6.39 -0.49
CA ILE A 75 4.07 5.96 -0.65
C ILE A 75 4.27 5.40 -2.06
N LEU A 76 5.20 5.99 -2.81
CA LEU A 76 5.55 5.60 -4.17
C LEU A 76 7.06 5.36 -4.30
N GLY A 77 7.47 4.63 -5.33
CA GLY A 77 8.88 4.31 -5.55
C GLY A 77 9.71 5.46 -6.13
N PRO A 78 11.03 5.23 -6.29
CA PRO A 78 11.94 6.21 -6.82
C PRO A 78 11.58 6.54 -8.27
N ASN A 79 11.87 7.77 -8.70
CA ASN A 79 11.61 8.32 -10.05
C ASN A 79 10.14 8.64 -10.38
N THR A 80 9.21 8.33 -9.49
CA THR A 80 7.82 8.76 -9.64
C THR A 80 7.71 10.28 -9.50
N LYS A 81 6.94 10.92 -10.40
CA LYS A 81 6.68 12.36 -10.41
C LYS A 81 5.19 12.65 -10.27
N PRO A 82 4.61 12.40 -9.09
CA PRO A 82 3.20 12.62 -8.86
C PRO A 82 2.88 14.12 -8.79
N ASN A 83 1.71 14.50 -9.31
CA ASN A 83 1.19 15.86 -9.18
C ASN A 83 0.57 16.15 -7.79
N PHE A 84 0.57 15.16 -6.90
CA PHE A 84 -0.05 15.20 -5.58
C PHE A 84 0.98 14.92 -4.48
N LYS A 85 0.65 15.33 -3.24
CA LYS A 85 1.51 15.12 -2.08
C LYS A 85 1.71 13.63 -1.81
N THR A 86 2.96 13.20 -1.89
CA THR A 86 3.39 11.80 -1.70
C THR A 86 4.72 11.77 -0.96
N ARG A 87 5.07 10.60 -0.45
CA ARG A 87 6.41 10.30 0.05
C ARG A 87 7.07 9.31 -0.91
N ILE A 88 8.21 9.72 -1.45
CA ILE A 88 9.06 8.86 -2.27
C ILE A 88 9.86 7.94 -1.34
N ALA A 89 9.79 6.65 -1.59
CA ALA A 89 10.55 5.61 -0.89
C ALA A 89 11.77 5.20 -1.73
N LEU A 90 12.87 4.92 -1.03
CA LEU A 90 14.07 4.32 -1.61
C LEU A 90 14.16 2.85 -1.20
N ASP A 91 14.96 2.06 -1.91
CA ASP A 91 15.19 0.67 -1.55
C ASP A 91 15.60 0.52 -0.08
N GLY A 92 14.99 -0.46 0.59
CA GLY A 92 15.19 -0.71 2.02
C GLY A 92 14.45 0.24 2.97
N SER A 93 13.65 1.20 2.49
CA SER A 93 12.85 2.07 3.36
C SER A 93 11.89 1.27 4.24
N VAL A 94 11.74 1.69 5.49
CA VAL A 94 10.95 0.99 6.51
C VAL A 94 9.79 1.86 6.97
N PHE A 95 8.60 1.26 7.05
CA PHE A 95 7.36 1.90 7.49
C PHE A 95 6.77 1.10 8.66
N LYS A 96 6.63 1.75 9.82
CA LYS A 96 6.03 1.13 11.02
C LYS A 96 4.50 1.25 10.98
N LEU A 97 3.82 0.12 11.14
CA LEU A 97 2.37 0.03 11.21
C LEU A 97 1.98 -0.74 12.47
N GLY A 98 1.53 -0.07 13.52
CA GLY A 98 1.33 -0.69 14.84
C GLY A 98 2.60 -1.43 15.29
N ASP A 99 2.47 -2.73 15.55
CA ASP A 99 3.57 -3.63 15.97
C ASP A 99 4.35 -4.26 14.81
N ILE A 100 3.98 -4.01 13.55
CA ILE A 100 4.63 -4.63 12.38
C ILE A 100 5.40 -3.61 11.54
N ILE A 101 6.24 -4.13 10.66
CA ILE A 101 7.05 -3.37 9.73
C ILE A 101 6.68 -3.74 8.28
N ILE A 102 6.56 -2.71 7.44
CA ILE A 102 6.50 -2.85 5.99
C ILE A 102 7.81 -2.31 5.42
N LYS A 103 8.58 -3.16 4.74
CA LYS A 103 9.83 -2.80 4.07
C LYS A 103 9.61 -2.65 2.58
N PHE A 104 9.99 -1.51 2.03
CA PHE A 104 10.02 -1.25 0.60
C PHE A 104 11.24 -1.96 -0.02
N LEU A 105 11.00 -2.67 -1.12
CA LEU A 105 12.01 -3.38 -1.88
C LEU A 105 11.91 -2.98 -3.36
N GLN A 106 13.00 -2.51 -3.92
CA GLN A 106 13.09 -2.31 -5.36
C GLN A 106 13.43 -3.64 -6.03
N ILE A 107 12.64 -4.05 -7.03
CA ILE A 107 12.91 -5.25 -7.81
C ILE A 107 13.72 -4.83 -9.06
N PRO A 108 14.95 -5.35 -9.25
CA PRO A 108 15.73 -5.10 -10.46
C PRO A 108 15.02 -5.63 -11.72
N GLY A 109 15.02 -4.85 -12.80
CA GLY A 109 14.43 -5.28 -14.07
C GLY A 109 14.51 -4.23 -15.18
N PRO A 110 14.18 -4.60 -16.44
CA PRO A 110 14.23 -3.69 -17.59
C PRO A 110 13.20 -2.55 -17.50
N VAL A 111 12.11 -2.76 -16.75
CA VAL A 111 11.17 -1.71 -16.34
C VAL A 111 11.62 -1.21 -14.97
N SER A 112 12.19 -0.01 -14.92
CA SER A 112 12.95 0.56 -13.80
C SER A 112 12.13 0.90 -12.53
N GLU A 113 10.95 0.33 -12.33
CA GLU A 113 9.99 0.78 -11.31
C GLU A 113 9.20 -0.35 -10.63
N ARG A 114 9.62 -1.62 -10.74
CA ARG A 114 8.94 -2.72 -10.03
C ARG A 114 9.23 -2.63 -8.54
N ILE A 115 8.19 -2.50 -7.72
CA ILE A 115 8.30 -2.29 -6.28
C ILE A 115 7.58 -3.42 -5.56
N ALA A 116 8.23 -3.99 -4.55
CA ALA A 116 7.60 -4.90 -3.60
C ALA A 116 7.56 -4.31 -2.19
N PHE A 117 6.61 -4.81 -1.40
CA PHE A 117 6.48 -4.53 0.02
C PHE A 117 6.57 -5.84 0.79
N LEU A 118 7.57 -5.94 1.66
CA LEU A 118 7.79 -7.08 2.56
C LEU A 118 7.21 -6.76 3.93
N LEU A 119 6.28 -7.59 4.38
CA LEU A 119 5.69 -7.52 5.71
C LEU A 119 6.52 -8.34 6.70
N ILE A 120 6.88 -7.71 7.82
CA ILE A 120 7.67 -8.31 8.89
C ILE A 120 6.89 -8.12 10.20
N ASP A 121 6.66 -9.21 10.93
CA ASP A 121 5.96 -9.14 12.22
C ASP A 121 6.84 -8.56 13.34
N LYS A 122 6.26 -8.42 14.53
CA LYS A 122 6.92 -7.89 15.73
C LYS A 122 8.13 -8.72 16.19
N ASP A 123 8.17 -10.00 15.84
CA ASP A 123 9.22 -10.94 16.24
C ASP A 123 10.32 -11.02 15.17
N GLY A 124 10.17 -10.28 14.06
CA GLY A 124 11.14 -10.18 12.98
C GLY A 124 10.94 -11.22 11.86
N HIS A 125 9.86 -12.00 11.89
CA HIS A 125 9.59 -13.00 10.85
C HIS A 125 8.96 -12.36 9.61
N GLN A 126 9.40 -12.81 8.44
CA GLN A 126 8.82 -12.40 7.16
C GLN A 126 7.50 -13.13 6.93
N GLN A 127 6.40 -12.37 6.80
CA GLN A 127 5.05 -12.92 6.77
C GLN A 127 4.44 -12.93 5.36
N ALA A 128 4.70 -11.89 4.57
CA ALA A 128 4.14 -11.76 3.23
C ALA A 128 5.00 -10.81 2.37
N ILE A 129 4.98 -11.04 1.06
CA ILE A 129 5.51 -10.10 0.07
C ILE A 129 4.40 -9.73 -0.92
N PHE A 130 4.25 -8.43 -1.16
CA PHE A 130 3.30 -7.88 -2.12
C PHE A 130 4.08 -7.29 -3.28
N GLN A 131 3.85 -7.80 -4.49
CA GLN A 131 4.59 -7.40 -5.69
C GLN A 131 3.66 -7.32 -6.91
N PRO A 132 4.02 -6.57 -7.96
CA PRO A 132 3.23 -6.47 -9.18
C PRO A 132 3.10 -7.83 -9.85
N LYS A 133 1.96 -8.12 -10.47
CA LYS A 133 1.83 -9.26 -11.37
C LYS A 133 2.64 -9.03 -12.65
N GLU A 134 3.14 -10.11 -13.25
CA GLU A 134 3.83 -10.09 -14.54
C GLU A 134 2.92 -9.75 -15.71
#